data_AF-A0A0E2B0K8-F1
#
_entry.id   AF-A0A0E2B0K8-F1
#
_cell.length_a   1.000
_cell.length_b   1.000
_cell.length_c   1.000
_cell.angle_alpha   90.00
_cell.angle_beta   90.00
_cell.angle_gamma   90.00
#
_symmetry.space_group_name_H-M   'P 1'
#
loop_
_entity.id
_entity.type
_entity.pdbx_description
1 polymer ?
#
loop_
_entity_poly.entity_id
_entity_poly.type
_entity_poly.pdbx_seq_one_letter_code
_entity_poly.pdbx_strand_id
1 'polypeptide(L)'
;MKKKQLTYVALVSGLLLHTGCAQREFIPEIESNEAIELQISPRVSLTRSVIQSGTQNGGSGQMTNIAVCASGNDYTDAGKNNDYALYTWKLDNINNTWQSGADHKIYLTGEEATIYAYYPAYKPGNDHEYATIDALKPTNSAIPVTVYEGTATEATYTIDCTTNNADKVWSINKWENNTNAGLRNSAPGEVDYMWATAVNKVSNKNGNNVTLNMNHALSLLTFRVYNNGTYTGTGALAQVKLEDAKNSATRLYKTPAADCTMNITTGAITGMSDADSDDNDATFIRAISNYTLVTQGAVDGETPPTDAAAASKKFSILVFPATDIANGDVKATFTIDGTTYSVNLDAPTGTVTIGGNSVDTADKWLAGVNYQYTVRLSGTGLSISTISVTDWVDAPNGSDMDIQ
;
A
#
# COMPACT_ATOMS: atom_id res chain seq x y z
N MET A 1 8.27 25.89 72.73
CA MET A 1 8.68 24.73 71.89
C MET A 1 8.99 25.25 70.50
N LYS A 2 10.21 24.93 69.98
CA LYS A 2 10.82 25.21 68.66
C LYS A 2 10.50 26.59 68.02
N LYS A 3 11.25 27.69 68.30
CA LYS A 3 12.54 28.16 67.68
C LYS A 3 12.48 28.14 66.14
N LYS A 4 12.70 29.20 65.36
CA LYS A 4 13.50 30.44 65.51
C LYS A 4 12.99 31.48 64.47
N GLN A 5 12.67 32.69 64.92
CA GLN A 5 13.40 33.95 64.67
C GLN A 5 13.35 34.47 63.22
N LEU A 6 12.45 35.44 63.03
CA LEU A 6 12.36 36.35 61.90
C LEU A 6 12.72 37.75 62.46
N THR A 7 13.84 38.33 62.05
CA THR A 7 14.20 39.71 62.42
C THR A 7 14.80 40.44 61.23
N TYR A 8 13.92 41.13 60.51
CA TYR A 8 13.92 42.56 60.16
C TYR A 8 15.15 43.31 59.60
N VAL A 9 14.78 44.27 58.74
CA VAL A 9 15.41 45.55 58.33
C VAL A 9 16.27 45.47 57.05
N ALA A 10 16.23 46.38 56.06
CA ALA A 10 15.27 47.33 55.51
C ALA A 10 15.91 47.92 54.23
N LEU A 11 15.06 48.27 53.25
CA LEU A 11 15.08 49.50 52.43
C LEU A 11 16.24 49.89 51.47
N VAL A 12 15.78 50.30 50.27
CA VAL A 12 16.33 51.25 49.26
C VAL A 12 17.20 50.71 48.12
N SER A 13 16.53 50.58 46.97
CA SER A 13 16.84 51.14 45.65
C SER A 13 18.29 51.43 45.25
N GLY A 14 18.67 50.89 44.09
CA GLY A 14 19.75 51.41 43.27
C GLY A 14 20.01 50.53 42.05
N LEU A 15 19.33 50.82 40.93
CA LEU A 15 19.71 50.32 39.61
C LEU A 15 21.17 50.67 39.32
N LEU A 16 21.97 49.69 38.87
CA LEU A 16 23.07 49.88 37.93
C LEU A 16 23.24 48.57 37.14
N LEU A 17 22.94 48.65 35.85
CA LEU A 17 23.27 47.67 34.81
C LEU A 17 24.80 47.62 34.58
N HIS A 18 25.23 46.62 33.79
CA HIS A 18 26.50 46.35 33.08
C HIS A 18 26.97 44.91 33.41
N THR A 19 26.53 43.89 32.66
CA THR A 19 27.29 43.25 31.55
C THR A 19 28.72 42.88 31.98
N GLY A 20 29.16 41.64 32.07
CA GLY A 20 28.82 40.44 31.31
C GLY A 20 30.12 39.83 30.82
N CYS A 21 30.59 38.76 31.48
CA CYS A 21 31.53 37.78 30.92
C CYS A 21 31.56 36.57 31.86
N ALA A 22 30.62 35.64 31.69
CA ALA A 22 30.75 34.30 32.26
C ALA A 22 31.36 33.41 31.17
N GLN A 23 32.50 32.81 31.48
CA GLN A 23 33.09 31.73 30.69
C GLN A 23 32.01 30.68 30.42
N ARG A 24 31.80 30.36 29.13
CA ARG A 24 31.14 29.12 28.73
C ARG A 24 31.98 27.99 29.31
N GLU A 25 31.47 27.31 30.34
CA GLU A 25 31.91 25.96 30.64
C GLU A 25 31.63 25.12 29.39
N PHE A 26 32.70 24.63 28.77
CA PHE A 26 32.65 23.56 27.80
C PHE A 26 32.07 22.35 28.55
N ILE A 27 30.81 22.02 28.30
CA ILE A 27 30.33 20.67 28.53
C ILE A 27 31.05 19.84 27.46
N PRO A 28 31.93 18.87 27.82
CA PRO A 28 32.45 17.96 26.82
C PRO A 28 31.26 17.22 26.25
N GLU A 29 31.04 17.39 24.95
CA GLU A 29 30.15 16.54 24.16
C GLU A 29 30.69 15.13 24.35
N ILE A 30 29.99 14.32 25.16
CA ILE A 30 30.30 12.90 25.27
C ILE A 30 29.88 12.35 23.91
N GLU A 31 30.84 12.29 22.97
CA GLU A 31 30.73 11.44 21.78
C GLU A 31 30.65 10.00 22.29
N SER A 32 29.44 9.59 22.69
CA SER A 32 29.15 8.20 22.97
C SER A 32 29.14 7.50 21.62
N ASN A 33 30.24 6.82 21.29
CA ASN A 33 30.29 5.83 20.21
C ASN A 33 29.60 4.51 20.62
N GLU A 34 28.83 4.50 21.72
CA GLU A 34 28.07 3.31 22.10
C GLU A 34 26.97 3.04 21.06
N ALA A 35 26.98 1.83 20.53
CA ALA A 35 26.05 1.43 19.50
C ALA A 35 24.63 1.29 20.08
N ILE A 36 23.63 1.85 19.39
CA ILE A 36 22.23 1.81 19.79
C ILE A 36 21.39 1.03 18.78
N GLU A 37 20.43 0.22 19.23
CA GLU A 37 19.56 -0.54 18.33
C GLU A 37 18.65 0.40 17.53
N LEU A 38 18.57 0.18 16.21
CA LEU A 38 17.62 0.85 15.34
C LEU A 38 16.18 0.50 15.73
N GLN A 39 15.36 1.52 15.90
CA GLN A 39 13.91 1.44 16.03
C GLN A 39 13.26 1.98 14.76
N ILE A 40 12.10 1.41 14.39
CA ILE A 40 11.40 1.80 13.17
C ILE A 40 9.94 2.15 13.46
N SER A 41 9.43 3.09 12.67
CA SER A 41 8.02 3.45 12.55
C SER A 41 7.64 3.45 11.07
N PRO A 42 7.27 2.30 10.49
CA PRO A 42 6.76 2.25 9.12
C PRO A 42 5.47 3.06 8.98
N ARG A 43 5.39 3.82 7.89
CA ARG A 43 4.22 4.58 7.46
C ARG A 43 3.81 4.11 6.08
N VAL A 44 2.53 3.78 5.97
CA VAL A 44 1.87 3.32 4.76
C VAL A 44 0.52 4.00 4.72
N SER A 45 0.19 4.63 3.60
CA SER A 45 -1.11 5.31 3.52
C SER A 45 -2.24 4.33 3.18
N LEU A 46 -2.00 3.24 2.43
CA LEU A 46 -2.96 2.15 2.17
C LEU A 46 -2.31 0.82 1.69
N THR A 47 -1.90 -0.11 2.58
CA THR A 47 -1.45 -1.45 2.10
C THR A 47 -2.61 -2.42 1.84
N ARG A 48 -2.34 -3.57 1.21
CA ARG A 48 -3.24 -4.76 1.22
C ARG A 48 -3.80 -5.15 2.59
N SER A 49 -3.20 -4.71 3.67
CA SER A 49 -3.68 -4.92 5.03
C SER A 49 -4.89 -4.09 5.42
N VAL A 50 -5.17 -3.06 4.62
CA VAL A 50 -6.35 -2.20 4.71
C VAL A 50 -7.44 -2.69 3.73
N ILE A 51 -7.17 -3.72 2.93
CA ILE A 51 -8.07 -4.23 1.88
C ILE A 51 -9.19 -5.12 2.45
N GLN A 52 -9.06 -5.63 3.68
CA GLN A 52 -10.12 -6.42 4.33
C GLN A 52 -10.37 -6.00 5.80
N SER A 53 -10.86 -4.77 5.97
CA SER A 53 -11.53 -4.27 7.19
C SER A 53 -10.64 -3.85 8.38
N GLY A 54 -10.02 -2.67 8.25
CA GLY A 54 -9.67 -1.83 9.41
C GLY A 54 -8.18 -1.65 9.67
N THR A 55 -7.88 -0.60 10.46
CA THR A 55 -6.56 -0.12 10.92
C THR A 55 -5.48 -1.21 11.03
N GLN A 56 -4.24 -0.88 10.60
CA GLN A 56 -3.05 -1.72 10.78
C GLN A 56 -2.83 -2.00 12.27
N ASN A 57 -3.30 -3.15 12.73
CA ASN A 57 -3.27 -3.53 14.15
C ASN A 57 -2.55 -4.86 14.37
N GLY A 58 -2.02 -5.53 13.33
CA GLY A 58 -1.31 -6.81 13.46
C GLY A 58 -2.14 -8.10 13.30
N GLY A 59 -3.35 -8.03 12.77
CA GLY A 59 -4.23 -9.17 12.51
C GLY A 59 -3.96 -9.93 11.21
N SER A 60 -4.78 -10.96 10.93
CA SER A 60 -4.73 -11.73 9.68
C SER A 60 -4.94 -10.82 8.47
N GLY A 61 -4.09 -10.95 7.45
CA GLY A 61 -4.10 -10.10 6.26
C GLY A 61 -3.32 -8.78 6.43
N GLN A 62 -2.77 -8.49 7.61
CA GLN A 62 -2.08 -7.23 7.90
C GLN A 62 -0.55 -7.26 7.73
N MET A 63 0.07 -6.08 7.56
CA MET A 63 1.51 -5.93 7.44
C MET A 63 2.07 -6.12 8.83
N THR A 64 2.40 -7.37 9.13
CA THR A 64 2.87 -7.81 10.45
C THR A 64 4.38 -7.97 10.48
N ASN A 65 5.04 -7.90 9.33
CA ASN A 65 6.48 -8.07 9.20
C ASN A 65 7.02 -7.16 8.11
N ILE A 66 8.19 -6.55 8.35
CA ILE A 66 8.93 -5.74 7.39
C ILE A 66 10.40 -6.11 7.46
N ALA A 67 11.06 -6.15 6.30
CA ALA A 67 12.49 -6.35 6.23
C ALA A 67 13.18 -4.99 6.11
N VAL A 68 14.24 -4.80 6.90
CA VAL A 68 15.02 -3.56 6.96
C VAL A 68 16.46 -3.88 6.60
N CYS A 69 17.05 -3.04 5.75
CA CYS A 69 18.45 -3.12 5.36
C CYS A 69 19.19 -1.83 5.72
N ALA A 70 20.46 -1.93 6.06
CA ALA A 70 21.36 -0.80 6.28
C ALA A 70 22.52 -0.84 5.28
N SER A 71 22.98 0.33 4.84
CA SER A 71 24.23 0.48 4.10
C SER A 71 25.02 1.65 4.66
N GLY A 72 26.35 1.63 4.52
CA GLY A 72 27.24 2.64 5.09
C GLY A 72 28.43 2.01 5.80
N ASN A 73 29.17 2.82 6.56
CA ASN A 73 30.46 2.42 7.10
C ASN A 73 30.43 1.89 8.54
N ASP A 74 29.37 2.11 9.32
CA ASP A 74 29.40 1.71 10.73
C ASP A 74 28.00 1.51 11.37
N TYR A 75 27.29 0.45 10.96
CA TYR A 75 26.06 -0.04 11.61
C TYR A 75 26.32 -1.28 12.50
N THR A 76 27.53 -1.35 13.07
CA THR A 76 28.07 -2.58 13.65
C THR A 76 28.86 -2.26 14.92
N ASP A 77 28.38 -2.66 16.10
CA ASP A 77 29.28 -2.73 17.25
C ASP A 77 30.24 -3.91 17.08
N ALA A 78 31.41 -3.82 17.70
CA ALA A 78 32.46 -4.85 17.73
C ALA A 78 31.88 -6.28 17.81
N GLY A 79 31.78 -6.95 16.66
CA GLY A 79 31.30 -8.33 16.52
C GLY A 79 29.89 -8.54 15.96
N LYS A 80 29.17 -7.50 15.49
CA LYS A 80 27.79 -7.59 14.98
C LYS A 80 27.59 -6.90 13.63
N ASN A 81 28.25 -7.41 12.59
CA ASN A 81 28.15 -6.90 11.22
C ASN A 81 26.86 -7.31 10.51
N ASN A 82 25.71 -6.80 10.97
CA ASN A 82 24.42 -7.18 10.43
C ASN A 82 23.74 -6.00 9.74
N ASP A 83 23.64 -6.09 8.42
CA ASP A 83 23.03 -5.10 7.53
C ASP A 83 21.55 -5.38 7.26
N TYR A 84 20.98 -6.41 7.92
CA TYR A 84 19.65 -6.92 7.63
C TYR A 84 18.90 -7.32 8.90
N ALA A 85 17.69 -6.81 9.10
CA ALA A 85 16.85 -7.20 10.21
C ALA A 85 15.40 -7.42 9.77
N LEU A 86 14.75 -8.39 10.39
CA LEU A 86 13.31 -8.59 10.30
C LEU A 86 12.66 -7.93 11.51
N TYR A 87 11.72 -7.03 11.25
CA TYR A 87 10.90 -6.41 12.28
C TYR A 87 9.49 -6.98 12.20
N THR A 88 8.99 -7.41 13.35
CA THR A 88 7.65 -7.94 13.50
C THR A 88 6.81 -6.98 14.33
N TRP A 89 5.56 -6.80 13.92
CA TRP A 89 4.60 -6.08 14.71
C TRP A 89 4.21 -6.88 15.95
N LYS A 90 4.45 -6.31 17.12
CA LYS A 90 4.04 -6.93 18.38
C LYS A 90 2.87 -6.18 18.98
N LEU A 91 1.73 -6.88 19.04
CA LEU A 91 0.60 -6.53 19.88
C LEU A 91 0.96 -6.83 21.34
N ASP A 92 1.21 -5.80 22.12
CA ASP A 92 1.25 -5.87 23.58
C ASP A 92 0.23 -4.85 24.08
N ASN A 93 -0.75 -5.27 24.90
CA ASN A 93 -1.97 -4.52 25.26
C ASN A 93 -1.74 -3.15 25.95
N ILE A 94 -0.49 -2.67 26.00
CA ILE A 94 -0.02 -1.43 26.62
C ILE A 94 0.89 -0.63 25.67
N ASN A 95 1.74 -1.28 24.86
CA ASN A 95 2.70 -0.63 23.95
C ASN A 95 2.87 -1.47 22.68
N ASN A 96 2.04 -1.22 21.68
CA ASN A 96 2.28 -1.74 20.33
C ASN A 96 3.61 -1.15 19.81
N THR A 97 4.43 -2.00 19.19
CA THR A 97 5.71 -1.56 18.63
C THR A 97 6.28 -2.58 17.65
N TRP A 98 7.07 -2.10 16.69
CA TRP A 98 7.88 -2.94 15.81
C TRP A 98 9.13 -3.42 16.55
N GLN A 99 9.32 -4.73 16.63
CA GLN A 99 10.47 -5.33 17.31
C GLN A 99 11.29 -6.16 16.34
N SER A 100 12.61 -5.97 16.38
CA SER A 100 13.55 -6.82 15.68
C SER A 100 13.68 -8.18 16.39
N GLY A 101 13.98 -9.24 15.64
CA GLY A 101 14.30 -10.55 16.21
C GLY A 101 15.56 -10.51 17.09
N ALA A 102 15.66 -11.41 18.08
CA ALA A 102 16.76 -11.43 19.04
C ALA A 102 18.16 -11.56 18.39
N ASP A 103 18.25 -12.27 17.27
CA ASP A 103 19.52 -12.63 16.62
C ASP A 103 19.83 -11.83 15.34
N HIS A 104 18.95 -10.92 14.91
CA HIS A 104 19.07 -10.19 13.65
C HIS A 104 18.68 -8.72 13.85
N LYS A 105 19.59 -7.94 14.45
CA LYS A 105 19.40 -6.53 14.79
C LYS A 105 20.34 -5.63 14.00
N ILE A 106 19.89 -4.42 13.68
CA ILE A 106 20.74 -3.36 13.12
C ILE A 106 21.08 -2.41 14.27
N TYR A 107 22.36 -2.11 14.46
CA TYR A 107 22.83 -1.16 15.46
C TYR A 107 23.38 0.08 14.75
N LEU A 108 23.16 1.26 15.33
CA LEU A 108 23.66 2.53 14.82
C LEU A 108 24.82 2.99 15.69
N THR A 109 25.89 3.50 15.07
CA THR A 109 27.03 4.11 15.76
C THR A 109 27.07 5.62 15.50
N GLY A 110 28.19 6.28 15.79
CA GLY A 110 28.39 7.70 15.49
C GLY A 110 28.45 8.05 13.99
N GLU A 111 28.72 7.08 13.12
CA GLU A 111 28.77 7.30 11.67
C GLU A 111 27.39 7.24 11.02
N GLU A 112 27.25 7.89 9.86
CA GLU A 112 26.01 7.92 9.10
C GLU A 112 25.76 6.61 8.33
N ALA A 113 24.56 6.05 8.48
CA ALA A 113 24.01 4.97 7.69
C ALA A 113 22.83 5.44 6.82
N THR A 114 22.54 4.67 5.77
CA THR A 114 21.30 4.76 4.99
C THR A 114 20.45 3.53 5.26
N ILE A 115 19.19 3.73 5.63
CA ILE A 115 18.22 2.69 5.94
C ILE A 115 17.23 2.54 4.79
N TYR A 116 17.01 1.29 4.39
CA TYR A 116 16.01 0.86 3.41
C TYR A 116 15.07 -0.14 4.08
N ALA A 117 13.88 -0.30 3.52
CA ALA A 117 12.97 -1.35 3.94
C ALA A 117 12.11 -1.83 2.78
N TYR A 118 11.58 -3.04 2.89
CA TYR A 118 10.68 -3.60 1.90
C TYR A 118 9.68 -4.58 2.52
N TYR A 119 8.60 -4.80 1.79
CA TYR A 119 7.54 -5.74 2.10
C TYR A 119 7.14 -6.50 0.81
N PRO A 120 6.77 -7.80 0.88
CA PRO A 120 6.77 -8.65 2.06
C PRO A 120 8.19 -9.01 2.55
N ALA A 121 8.31 -9.27 3.86
CA ALA A 121 9.57 -9.68 4.48
C ALA A 121 9.90 -11.18 4.27
N TYR A 122 8.90 -11.97 3.88
CA TYR A 122 8.99 -13.40 3.64
C TYR A 122 8.50 -13.71 2.23
N LYS A 123 9.06 -14.77 1.64
CA LYS A 123 8.66 -15.28 0.33
C LYS A 123 7.19 -15.73 0.43
N PRO A 124 6.28 -15.21 -0.42
CA PRO A 124 4.91 -15.71 -0.47
C PRO A 124 4.87 -17.23 -0.70
N GLY A 125 3.81 -17.87 -0.21
CA GLY A 125 3.60 -19.29 -0.43
C GLY A 125 3.29 -19.63 -1.89
N ASN A 126 3.11 -20.91 -2.20
CA ASN A 126 2.88 -21.37 -3.57
C ASN A 126 1.54 -20.84 -4.14
N ASP A 127 0.55 -20.62 -3.27
CA ASP A 127 -0.74 -20.04 -3.65
C ASP A 127 -0.75 -18.51 -3.44
N HIS A 128 0.45 -17.91 -3.35
CA HIS A 128 0.71 -16.48 -3.13
C HIS A 128 0.14 -15.95 -1.81
N GLU A 129 -0.13 -16.85 -0.86
CA GLU A 129 -0.56 -16.52 0.48
C GLU A 129 0.54 -15.84 1.30
N TYR A 130 0.12 -15.08 2.32
CA TYR A 130 1.03 -14.51 3.29
C TYR A 130 1.81 -15.60 4.04
N ALA A 131 3.13 -15.44 4.12
CA ALA A 131 4.03 -16.40 4.75
C ALA A 131 4.89 -15.74 5.84
N THR A 132 5.43 -16.56 6.74
CA THR A 132 6.26 -16.13 7.89
C THR A 132 7.50 -17.00 8.13
N ILE A 133 7.81 -17.92 7.19
CA ILE A 133 8.85 -18.93 7.37
C ILE A 133 10.12 -18.54 6.62
N ASP A 134 10.04 -18.40 5.29
CA ASP A 134 11.22 -18.19 4.45
C ASP A 134 11.47 -16.70 4.20
N ALA A 135 12.46 -16.12 4.89
CA ALA A 135 12.79 -14.70 4.75
C ALA A 135 13.21 -14.35 3.31
N LEU A 136 12.64 -13.27 2.76
CA LEU A 136 12.86 -12.83 1.38
C LEU A 136 14.10 -11.94 1.26
N LYS A 137 15.29 -12.49 1.55
CA LYS A 137 16.53 -11.68 1.57
C LYS A 137 16.89 -11.13 0.18
N PRO A 138 17.34 -9.87 0.08
CA PRO A 138 17.73 -9.29 -1.19
C PRO A 138 19.05 -9.87 -1.69
N THR A 139 19.17 -10.01 -3.01
CA THR A 139 20.45 -10.28 -3.69
C THR A 139 20.74 -9.08 -4.59
N ASN A 140 21.92 -8.47 -4.47
CA ASN A 140 22.28 -7.24 -5.21
C ASN A 140 21.21 -6.13 -5.09
N SER A 141 20.70 -5.90 -3.87
CA SER A 141 19.65 -4.92 -3.58
C SER A 141 18.33 -5.17 -4.31
N ALA A 142 18.03 -6.41 -4.68
CA ALA A 142 16.79 -6.77 -5.34
C ALA A 142 16.13 -8.01 -4.71
N ILE A 143 14.80 -8.02 -4.69
CA ILE A 143 13.98 -9.17 -4.25
C ILE A 143 13.11 -9.69 -5.40
N PRO A 144 12.82 -10.99 -5.48
CA PRO A 144 11.82 -11.52 -6.40
C PRO A 144 10.43 -10.87 -6.20
N VAL A 145 9.75 -10.57 -7.30
CA VAL A 145 8.39 -10.01 -7.33
C VAL A 145 7.50 -10.80 -8.27
N THR A 146 6.24 -10.98 -7.88
CA THR A 146 5.25 -11.75 -8.65
C THR A 146 3.90 -11.03 -8.68
N VAL A 147 3.15 -11.23 -9.76
CA VAL A 147 1.72 -10.91 -9.84
C VAL A 147 0.91 -12.19 -9.83
N TYR A 148 -0.27 -12.15 -9.21
CA TYR A 148 -1.08 -13.35 -8.98
C TYR A 148 -2.06 -13.57 -10.14
N GLU A 149 -1.94 -14.63 -10.93
CA GLU A 149 -2.85 -14.84 -12.09
C GLU A 149 -4.23 -15.40 -11.69
N GLY A 150 -4.37 -15.98 -10.49
CA GLY A 150 -5.64 -16.56 -10.02
C GLY A 150 -5.83 -18.03 -10.39
N THR A 151 -4.73 -18.78 -10.52
CA THR A 151 -4.70 -20.18 -10.99
C THR A 151 -4.56 -21.22 -9.87
N ALA A 152 -4.41 -20.79 -8.61
CA ALA A 152 -4.15 -21.66 -7.48
C ALA A 152 -5.43 -22.35 -6.94
N THR A 153 -6.14 -21.70 -6.00
CA THR A 153 -7.32 -22.26 -5.32
C THR A 153 -8.44 -21.25 -5.24
N GLU A 154 -9.70 -21.69 -5.28
CA GLU A 154 -10.87 -20.78 -5.23
C GLU A 154 -10.83 -19.83 -4.03
N ALA A 155 -10.37 -20.32 -2.87
CA ALA A 155 -10.20 -19.50 -1.67
C ALA A 155 -9.20 -18.34 -1.85
N THR A 156 -8.15 -18.52 -2.66
CA THR A 156 -7.08 -17.51 -2.83
C THR A 156 -7.34 -16.56 -4.00
N TYR A 157 -8.12 -16.95 -5.01
CA TYR A 157 -8.52 -16.07 -6.12
C TYR A 157 -9.92 -15.46 -6.01
N THR A 158 -10.72 -15.83 -5.00
CA THR A 158 -12.03 -15.20 -4.76
C THR A 158 -11.88 -13.87 -4.03
N ILE A 159 -12.43 -12.81 -4.63
CA ILE A 159 -12.63 -11.52 -3.97
C ILE A 159 -13.97 -11.56 -3.24
N ASP A 160 -13.89 -11.56 -1.91
CA ASP A 160 -15.08 -11.40 -1.08
C ASP A 160 -15.50 -9.93 -0.98
N CYS A 161 -16.63 -9.57 -1.58
CA CYS A 161 -17.19 -8.23 -1.52
C CYS A 161 -18.16 -8.00 -0.34
N THR A 162 -18.08 -8.80 0.73
CA THR A 162 -18.89 -8.59 1.95
C THR A 162 -18.70 -7.17 2.50
N THR A 163 -17.45 -6.69 2.56
CA THR A 163 -17.15 -5.30 2.93
C THR A 163 -17.69 -4.33 1.89
N ASN A 164 -18.64 -3.50 2.31
CA ASN A 164 -19.14 -2.43 1.45
C ASN A 164 -18.18 -1.25 1.47
N ASN A 165 -17.43 -1.09 0.37
CA ASN A 165 -16.47 -0.02 0.13
C ASN A 165 -16.92 0.95 -0.98
N ALA A 166 -18.22 0.97 -1.31
CA ALA A 166 -18.79 1.96 -2.23
C ALA A 166 -18.50 3.39 -1.74
N ASP A 167 -18.51 4.37 -2.64
CA ASP A 167 -18.29 5.78 -2.27
C ASP A 167 -19.46 6.33 -1.43
N LYS A 168 -20.67 5.86 -1.75
CA LYS A 168 -21.91 6.21 -1.08
C LYS A 168 -22.62 5.00 -0.52
N VAL A 169 -23.21 5.16 0.66
CA VAL A 169 -24.08 4.16 1.29
C VAL A 169 -25.41 4.80 1.68
N TRP A 170 -26.47 3.99 1.67
CA TRP A 170 -27.77 4.42 2.18
C TRP A 170 -27.76 4.34 3.71
N SER A 171 -28.02 5.48 4.35
CA SER A 171 -28.01 5.67 5.80
C SER A 171 -29.22 6.53 6.17
N ILE A 172 -30.08 6.02 7.05
CA ILE A 172 -31.31 6.66 7.57
C ILE A 172 -31.93 7.68 6.58
N ASN A 173 -32.63 7.17 5.57
CA ASN A 173 -33.38 7.96 4.59
C ASN A 173 -32.54 8.90 3.69
N LYS A 174 -31.22 8.74 3.59
CA LYS A 174 -30.37 9.50 2.66
C LYS A 174 -29.12 8.74 2.22
N TRP A 175 -28.54 9.19 1.10
CA TRP A 175 -27.22 8.74 0.64
C TRP A 175 -26.12 9.57 1.30
N GLU A 176 -25.17 8.90 1.95
CA GLU A 176 -24.04 9.53 2.66
C GLU A 176 -22.71 8.99 2.18
N ASN A 177 -21.62 9.70 2.47
CA ASN A 177 -20.26 9.20 2.21
C ASN A 177 -20.01 7.96 3.07
N ASN A 178 -19.47 6.92 2.45
CA ASN A 178 -19.06 5.73 3.17
C ASN A 178 -17.70 5.95 3.83
N THR A 179 -17.57 5.64 5.12
CA THR A 179 -16.28 5.65 5.82
C THR A 179 -15.30 4.63 5.24
N ASN A 180 -15.83 3.57 4.62
CA ASN A 180 -15.06 2.52 3.98
C ASN A 180 -14.74 2.79 2.50
N ALA A 181 -15.06 3.98 1.96
CA ALA A 181 -14.80 4.30 0.55
C ALA A 181 -13.31 4.22 0.16
N GLY A 182 -12.41 4.35 1.13
CA GLY A 182 -10.96 4.16 0.96
C GLY A 182 -10.54 2.69 0.85
N LEU A 183 -11.36 1.74 1.29
CA LEU A 183 -11.04 0.31 1.22
C LEU A 183 -11.15 -0.21 -0.22
N ARG A 184 -10.46 -1.29 -0.51
CA ARG A 184 -10.47 -1.97 -1.82
C ARG A 184 -10.64 -3.44 -1.56
N ASN A 185 -11.62 -4.11 -2.16
CA ASN A 185 -11.74 -5.56 -2.03
C ASN A 185 -10.76 -6.20 -3.04
N SER A 186 -9.92 -7.14 -2.61
CA SER A 186 -9.05 -7.90 -3.52
C SER A 186 -8.90 -9.34 -3.05
N ALA A 187 -8.27 -10.17 -3.86
CA ALA A 187 -8.19 -11.59 -3.56
C ALA A 187 -7.06 -11.87 -2.54
N PRO A 188 -7.21 -12.89 -1.69
CA PRO A 188 -6.20 -13.24 -0.68
C PRO A 188 -4.81 -13.58 -1.27
N GLY A 189 -4.75 -14.12 -2.50
CA GLY A 189 -3.51 -14.44 -3.20
C GLY A 189 -2.81 -13.27 -3.90
N GLU A 190 -3.40 -12.07 -3.94
CA GLU A 190 -2.65 -10.88 -4.39
C GLU A 190 -1.41 -10.71 -3.48
N VAL A 191 -0.35 -10.02 -3.90
CA VAL A 191 0.77 -9.66 -3.01
C VAL A 191 1.17 -8.23 -3.31
N ASP A 192 1.15 -7.39 -2.29
CA ASP A 192 1.49 -5.98 -2.40
C ASP A 192 2.96 -5.80 -2.08
N TYR A 193 3.78 -5.60 -3.11
CA TYR A 193 5.20 -5.37 -2.93
C TYR A 193 5.44 -3.89 -2.69
N MET A 194 6.19 -3.59 -1.64
CA MET A 194 6.49 -2.21 -1.23
C MET A 194 7.95 -2.01 -0.91
N TRP A 195 8.40 -0.76 -1.00
CA TRP A 195 9.76 -0.33 -0.70
C TRP A 195 9.75 1.03 0.00
N ALA A 196 10.65 1.24 0.95
CA ALA A 196 10.79 2.51 1.64
C ALA A 196 11.66 3.49 0.84
N THR A 197 11.23 4.75 0.76
CA THR A 197 12.15 5.82 0.41
C THR A 197 13.31 5.83 1.40
N ALA A 198 14.54 5.81 0.89
CA ALA A 198 15.75 5.69 1.70
C ALA A 198 15.85 6.80 2.75
N VAL A 199 16.13 6.41 4.00
CA VAL A 199 16.39 7.35 5.09
C VAL A 199 17.89 7.49 5.26
N ASN A 200 18.43 8.64 4.90
CA ASN A 200 19.86 8.93 4.93
C ASN A 200 20.27 9.57 6.26
N LYS A 201 21.57 9.53 6.56
CA LYS A 201 22.18 10.22 7.71
C LYS A 201 21.67 9.73 9.07
N VAL A 202 21.33 8.44 9.14
CA VAL A 202 20.87 7.80 10.38
C VAL A 202 22.10 7.41 11.19
N SER A 203 22.18 7.88 12.45
CA SER A 203 23.27 7.57 13.37
C SER A 203 22.78 7.70 14.81
N ASN A 204 23.54 7.18 15.77
CA ASN A 204 23.23 7.31 17.19
C ASN A 204 23.21 8.79 17.67
N LYS A 205 23.87 9.69 16.94
CA LYS A 205 23.92 11.15 17.23
C LYS A 205 22.59 11.84 16.90
N ASN A 206 21.84 11.31 15.94
CA ASN A 206 20.58 11.89 15.45
C ASN A 206 19.33 11.18 16.00
N GLY A 207 19.51 10.21 16.90
CA GLY A 207 18.46 9.35 17.43
C GLY A 207 18.33 8.03 16.67
N ASN A 208 17.71 7.04 17.31
CA ASN A 208 17.62 5.68 16.80
C ASN A 208 16.25 5.31 16.23
N ASN A 209 15.28 6.22 16.19
CA ASN A 209 13.95 5.95 15.63
C ASN A 209 13.82 6.50 14.20
N VAL A 210 13.54 5.62 13.25
CA VAL A 210 13.43 5.93 11.82
C VAL A 210 12.00 5.74 11.34
N THR A 211 11.43 6.80 10.77
CA THR A 211 10.16 6.72 10.03
C THR A 211 10.42 6.18 8.62
N LEU A 212 9.77 5.08 8.24
CA LEU A 212 9.92 4.46 6.92
C LEU A 212 8.69 4.77 6.06
N ASN A 213 8.83 5.62 5.05
CA ASN A 213 7.74 5.93 4.12
C ASN A 213 7.72 4.88 3.00
N MET A 214 6.77 3.96 3.08
CA MET A 214 6.65 2.83 2.15
C MET A 214 5.84 3.23 0.91
N ASN A 215 6.33 2.83 -0.26
CA ASN A 215 5.71 3.05 -1.56
C ASN A 215 5.35 1.71 -2.19
N HIS A 216 4.22 1.64 -2.88
CA HIS A 216 3.82 0.47 -3.66
C HIS A 216 4.65 0.33 -4.94
N ALA A 217 5.02 -0.90 -5.28
CA ALA A 217 5.80 -1.20 -6.49
C ALA A 217 4.94 -1.64 -7.69
N LEU A 218 3.72 -2.12 -7.42
CA LEU A 218 2.76 -2.56 -8.43
C LEU A 218 1.74 -1.45 -8.76
N SER A 219 1.00 -1.64 -9.85
CA SER A 219 -0.18 -0.83 -10.18
C SER A 219 -1.45 -1.52 -9.68
N LEU A 220 -2.44 -0.74 -9.25
CA LEU A 220 -3.75 -1.26 -8.82
C LEU A 220 -4.80 -0.96 -9.88
N LEU A 221 -5.44 -1.99 -10.43
CA LEU A 221 -6.61 -1.83 -11.28
C LEU A 221 -7.86 -2.08 -10.46
N THR A 222 -8.67 -1.04 -10.24
CA THR A 222 -9.93 -1.14 -9.51
C THR A 222 -11.10 -1.13 -10.48
N PHE A 223 -12.09 -1.99 -10.26
CA PHE A 223 -13.32 -2.03 -11.03
C PHE A 223 -14.52 -1.77 -10.11
N ARG A 224 -15.49 -1.05 -10.65
CA ARG A 224 -16.86 -1.02 -10.12
C ARG A 224 -17.83 -1.24 -11.27
N VAL A 225 -18.82 -2.11 -11.05
CA VAL A 225 -19.81 -2.47 -12.07
C VAL A 225 -21.21 -2.14 -11.56
N TYR A 226 -22.00 -1.45 -12.37
CA TYR A 226 -23.37 -1.09 -12.03
C TYR A 226 -24.33 -1.35 -13.20
N ASN A 227 -25.60 -1.57 -12.89
CA ASN A 227 -26.67 -1.70 -13.88
C ASN A 227 -27.31 -0.33 -14.13
N ASN A 228 -27.42 0.10 -15.38
CA ASN A 228 -28.05 1.39 -15.72
C ASN A 228 -29.59 1.40 -15.64
N GLY A 229 -30.21 0.32 -15.17
CA GLY A 229 -31.67 0.18 -15.07
C GLY A 229 -32.31 -0.58 -16.23
N THR A 230 -31.56 -0.93 -17.28
CA THR A 230 -32.10 -1.63 -18.46
C THR A 230 -31.83 -3.13 -18.47
N TYR A 231 -30.87 -3.61 -17.66
CA TYR A 231 -30.66 -5.03 -17.48
C TYR A 231 -31.65 -5.59 -16.44
N THR A 232 -32.38 -6.66 -16.80
CA THR A 232 -33.50 -7.18 -16.01
C THR A 232 -33.14 -8.42 -15.19
N GLY A 233 -31.92 -8.95 -15.33
CA GLY A 233 -31.43 -10.05 -14.50
C GLY A 233 -31.15 -9.61 -13.07
N THR A 234 -30.84 -10.57 -12.19
CA THR A 234 -30.52 -10.30 -10.78
C THR A 234 -29.27 -9.43 -10.64
N GLY A 235 -28.33 -9.51 -11.60
CA GLY A 235 -27.08 -8.77 -11.55
C GLY A 235 -26.08 -9.36 -10.57
N ALA A 236 -26.10 -10.68 -10.33
CA ALA A 236 -25.12 -11.36 -9.50
C ALA A 236 -23.78 -11.45 -10.25
N LEU A 237 -22.78 -10.69 -9.79
CA LEU A 237 -21.43 -10.70 -10.36
C LEU A 237 -20.63 -11.85 -9.73
N ALA A 238 -20.15 -12.76 -10.57
CA ALA A 238 -19.49 -13.99 -10.15
C ALA A 238 -18.00 -14.05 -10.53
N GLN A 239 -17.55 -13.30 -11.54
CA GLN A 239 -16.16 -13.35 -11.99
C GLN A 239 -15.76 -12.06 -12.70
N VAL A 240 -14.47 -11.74 -12.62
CA VAL A 240 -13.77 -10.86 -13.56
C VAL A 240 -12.55 -11.60 -14.14
N LYS A 241 -12.32 -11.43 -15.44
CA LYS A 241 -11.13 -11.86 -16.17
C LYS A 241 -10.51 -10.66 -16.86
N LEU A 242 -9.21 -10.43 -16.67
CA LEU A 242 -8.41 -9.52 -17.50
C LEU A 242 -7.48 -10.34 -18.39
N GLU A 243 -7.43 -9.97 -19.65
CA GLU A 243 -6.55 -10.58 -20.65
C GLU A 243 -6.17 -9.53 -21.70
N ASP A 244 -5.07 -9.76 -22.39
CA ASP A 244 -4.73 -8.99 -23.58
C ASP A 244 -5.84 -9.15 -24.64
N ALA A 245 -6.16 -8.05 -25.33
CA ALA A 245 -7.05 -8.07 -26.46
C ALA A 245 -6.32 -8.64 -27.69
N LYS A 246 -7.01 -9.47 -28.46
CA LYS A 246 -6.43 -10.12 -29.64
C LYS A 246 -5.83 -9.10 -30.62
N ASN A 247 -4.60 -9.38 -31.06
CA ASN A 247 -3.84 -8.60 -32.05
C ASN A 247 -3.39 -7.20 -31.58
N SER A 248 -3.31 -6.93 -30.27
CA SER A 248 -2.64 -5.72 -29.77
C SER A 248 -1.13 -5.93 -29.54
N ALA A 249 -0.36 -4.84 -29.56
CA ALA A 249 1.10 -4.81 -29.38
C ALA A 249 1.53 -4.65 -27.90
N THR A 250 0.63 -4.89 -26.95
CA THR A 250 0.77 -4.54 -25.53
C THR A 250 0.02 -5.57 -24.66
N ARG A 251 0.37 -5.94 -23.41
CA ARG A 251 1.59 -6.05 -22.54
C ARG A 251 1.12 -6.25 -21.09
N LEU A 252 0.02 -7.00 -20.88
CA LEU A 252 -0.29 -7.46 -19.55
C LEU A 252 0.83 -8.42 -19.14
N TYR A 253 1.69 -8.01 -18.21
CA TYR A 253 2.81 -8.86 -17.80
C TYR A 253 2.34 -9.89 -16.78
N LYS A 254 2.65 -11.16 -17.04
CA LYS A 254 2.62 -12.21 -16.02
C LYS A 254 3.99 -12.34 -15.37
N THR A 255 4.03 -13.03 -14.23
CA THR A 255 5.31 -13.41 -13.61
C THR A 255 6.06 -14.32 -14.59
N PRO A 256 7.24 -13.93 -15.11
CA PRO A 256 8.00 -14.78 -16.00
C PRO A 256 8.59 -16.00 -15.27
N ALA A 257 8.97 -17.03 -16.05
CA ALA A 257 9.68 -18.20 -15.51
C ALA A 257 11.11 -17.87 -15.01
N ALA A 258 11.68 -16.73 -15.44
CA ALA A 258 12.90 -16.16 -14.89
C ALA A 258 12.57 -15.01 -13.93
N ASP A 259 13.35 -14.86 -12.86
CA ASP A 259 13.00 -14.05 -11.69
C ASP A 259 12.83 -12.56 -12.03
N CYS A 260 11.58 -12.11 -12.17
CA CYS A 260 11.25 -10.69 -12.10
C CYS A 260 11.64 -10.18 -10.71
N THR A 261 12.31 -9.04 -10.64
CA THR A 261 12.83 -8.50 -9.36
C THR A 261 12.48 -7.03 -9.17
N MET A 262 12.26 -6.66 -7.92
CA MET A 262 12.11 -5.28 -7.46
C MET A 262 13.40 -4.85 -6.75
N ASN A 263 13.98 -3.73 -7.19
CA ASN A 263 15.09 -3.09 -6.51
C ASN A 263 14.59 -2.41 -5.21
N ILE A 264 15.13 -2.80 -4.05
CA ILE A 264 14.64 -2.34 -2.74
C ILE A 264 15.00 -0.88 -2.42
N THR A 265 15.90 -0.26 -3.19
CA THR A 265 16.33 1.12 -2.99
C THR A 265 15.58 2.13 -3.87
N THR A 266 14.91 1.65 -4.92
CA THR A 266 14.24 2.50 -5.92
C THR A 266 12.81 2.06 -6.25
N GLY A 267 12.41 0.85 -5.88
CA GLY A 267 11.14 0.25 -6.28
C GLY A 267 11.06 -0.19 -7.74
N ALA A 268 12.11 0.04 -8.54
CA ALA A 268 12.10 -0.30 -9.95
C ALA A 268 11.99 -1.82 -10.14
N ILE A 269 11.04 -2.25 -10.97
CA ILE A 269 10.84 -3.65 -11.33
C ILE A 269 11.58 -3.93 -12.64
N THR A 270 12.32 -5.03 -12.69
CA THR A 270 13.07 -5.49 -13.87
C THR A 270 12.85 -6.98 -14.10
N GLY A 271 13.15 -7.45 -15.31
CA GLY A 271 12.94 -8.86 -15.67
C GLY A 271 11.49 -9.20 -16.01
N MET A 272 10.60 -8.19 -16.06
CA MET A 272 9.33 -8.31 -16.79
C MET A 272 9.69 -8.62 -18.24
N SER A 273 9.44 -9.85 -18.69
CA SER A 273 9.66 -10.21 -20.09
C SER A 273 8.39 -9.97 -20.86
N ASP A 274 8.51 -9.31 -22.01
CA ASP A 274 7.53 -9.43 -23.07
C ASP A 274 7.45 -10.92 -23.43
N ALA A 275 6.26 -11.45 -23.32
CA ALA A 275 5.77 -12.61 -24.02
C ALA A 275 6.38 -12.77 -25.42
N ASP A 276 7.44 -13.58 -25.59
CA ASP A 276 7.82 -14.01 -26.93
C ASP A 276 6.66 -14.84 -27.52
N SER A 277 6.44 -14.59 -28.81
CA SER A 277 5.36 -15.05 -29.68
C SER A 277 4.72 -16.39 -29.31
N ASP A 278 3.38 -16.36 -29.19
CA ASP A 278 2.42 -17.48 -29.20
C ASP A 278 2.03 -18.19 -27.88
N ASP A 279 2.60 -17.90 -26.70
CA ASP A 279 2.23 -18.62 -25.43
C ASP A 279 2.13 -17.75 -24.15
N ASN A 280 1.97 -16.43 -24.28
CA ASN A 280 2.26 -15.52 -23.15
C ASN A 280 1.27 -14.37 -22.95
N ASP A 281 -0.01 -14.54 -23.29
CA ASP A 281 -1.06 -13.61 -22.88
C ASP A 281 -1.29 -13.76 -21.37
N ALA A 282 -0.91 -12.77 -20.56
CA ALA A 282 -1.22 -12.83 -19.14
C ALA A 282 -2.73 -12.84 -18.94
N THR A 283 -3.19 -13.70 -18.05
CA THR A 283 -4.62 -13.84 -17.77
C THR A 283 -4.85 -13.76 -16.27
N PHE A 284 -5.48 -12.69 -15.82
CA PHE A 284 -5.87 -12.53 -14.43
C PHE A 284 -7.33 -12.93 -14.25
N ILE A 285 -7.61 -13.95 -13.44
CA ILE A 285 -8.98 -14.39 -13.12
C ILE A 285 -9.23 -14.22 -11.64
N ARG A 286 -10.40 -13.67 -11.30
CA ARG A 286 -10.91 -13.59 -9.94
C ARG A 286 -12.37 -14.02 -9.91
N ALA A 287 -12.70 -14.95 -9.03
CA ALA A 287 -14.10 -15.15 -8.64
C ALA A 287 -14.52 -13.98 -7.76
N ILE A 288 -15.80 -13.65 -7.80
CA ILE A 288 -16.39 -12.58 -7.01
C ILE A 288 -17.53 -13.20 -6.19
N SER A 289 -17.52 -12.97 -4.88
CA SER A 289 -18.63 -13.33 -4.00
C SER A 289 -19.25 -12.07 -3.38
N ASN A 290 -20.51 -12.19 -2.96
CA ASN A 290 -21.22 -11.14 -2.21
C ASN A 290 -21.34 -9.79 -2.94
N TYR A 291 -21.42 -9.82 -4.28
CA TYR A 291 -21.64 -8.65 -5.12
C TYR A 291 -22.87 -8.85 -6.01
N THR A 292 -23.93 -8.11 -5.70
CA THR A 292 -25.04 -7.84 -6.63
C THR A 292 -24.91 -6.41 -7.18
N LEU A 293 -25.03 -6.24 -8.49
CA LEU A 293 -24.94 -4.95 -9.16
C LEU A 293 -25.99 -3.98 -8.61
N VAL A 294 -25.56 -2.75 -8.35
CA VAL A 294 -26.48 -1.68 -8.01
C VAL A 294 -27.18 -1.21 -9.28
N THR A 295 -28.51 -1.16 -9.22
CA THR A 295 -29.35 -0.75 -10.34
C THR A 295 -29.75 0.71 -10.24
N GLN A 296 -29.46 1.47 -11.29
CA GLN A 296 -29.87 2.86 -11.42
C GLN A 296 -31.40 2.96 -11.54
N GLY A 297 -32.00 3.86 -10.77
CA GLY A 297 -33.42 4.20 -10.88
C GLY A 297 -34.40 3.35 -10.06
N ALA A 298 -33.93 2.35 -9.29
CA ALA A 298 -34.63 1.38 -8.44
C ALA A 298 -35.98 0.80 -8.93
N VAL A 299 -36.15 -0.48 -8.64
CA VAL A 299 -37.41 -1.22 -8.77
C VAL A 299 -38.11 -1.18 -7.40
N ASP A 300 -39.43 -0.96 -7.40
CA ASP A 300 -40.39 -0.90 -6.28
C ASP A 300 -39.88 -0.90 -4.82
N GLY A 301 -40.19 0.18 -4.10
CA GLY A 301 -40.12 0.25 -2.63
C GLY A 301 -38.85 0.87 -2.03
N GLU A 302 -37.80 1.06 -2.83
CA GLU A 302 -36.54 1.68 -2.39
C GLU A 302 -36.32 3.05 -3.04
N THR A 303 -35.63 3.95 -2.31
CA THR A 303 -35.17 5.21 -2.93
C THR A 303 -33.93 4.90 -3.78
N PRO A 304 -33.97 5.09 -5.10
CA PRO A 304 -32.83 4.78 -5.95
C PRO A 304 -31.58 5.54 -5.53
N PRO A 305 -30.38 4.97 -5.71
CA PRO A 305 -29.17 5.79 -5.73
C PRO A 305 -29.31 6.85 -6.81
N THR A 306 -29.06 8.11 -6.43
CA THR A 306 -28.93 9.23 -7.37
C THR A 306 -27.76 9.00 -8.34
N ASP A 307 -26.77 8.21 -7.91
CA ASP A 307 -25.64 7.71 -8.69
C ASP A 307 -25.36 6.24 -8.33
N ALA A 308 -25.82 5.31 -9.18
CA ALA A 308 -25.61 3.88 -8.97
C ALA A 308 -24.13 3.47 -9.02
N ALA A 309 -23.28 4.22 -9.73
CA ALA A 309 -21.86 3.97 -9.78
C ALA A 309 -21.20 4.30 -8.43
N ALA A 310 -21.56 5.43 -7.82
CA ALA A 310 -21.08 5.81 -6.48
C ALA A 310 -21.54 4.84 -5.38
N ALA A 311 -22.72 4.23 -5.53
CA ALA A 311 -23.25 3.24 -4.60
C ALA A 311 -22.71 1.80 -4.85
N SER A 312 -21.96 1.58 -5.92
CA SER A 312 -21.40 0.28 -6.26
C SER A 312 -20.11 -0.01 -5.53
N LYS A 313 -19.96 -1.26 -5.07
CA LYS A 313 -18.73 -1.75 -4.43
C LYS A 313 -17.58 -1.75 -5.45
N LYS A 314 -16.35 -1.76 -4.93
CA LYS A 314 -15.10 -1.74 -5.70
C LYS A 314 -14.30 -3.01 -5.43
N PHE A 315 -13.76 -3.62 -6.47
CA PHE A 315 -12.83 -4.76 -6.37
C PHE A 315 -11.61 -4.54 -7.25
N SER A 316 -10.48 -5.12 -6.88
CA SER A 316 -9.18 -4.72 -7.45
C SER A 316 -8.27 -5.90 -7.74
N ILE A 317 -7.38 -5.72 -8.72
CA ILE A 317 -6.35 -6.67 -9.16
C ILE A 317 -5.00 -5.93 -9.19
N LEU A 318 -3.94 -6.58 -8.70
CA LEU A 318 -2.58 -6.06 -8.83
C LEU A 318 -1.95 -6.52 -10.13
N VAL A 319 -1.32 -5.58 -10.83
CA VAL A 319 -0.60 -5.82 -12.08
C VAL A 319 0.76 -5.16 -12.03
N PHE A 320 1.69 -5.65 -12.85
CA PHE A 320 2.95 -4.96 -13.05
C PHE A 320 2.71 -3.60 -13.71
N PRO A 321 3.52 -2.58 -13.39
CA PRO A 321 3.49 -1.31 -14.09
C PRO A 321 3.74 -1.48 -15.60
N ALA A 322 3.08 -0.67 -16.42
CA ALA A 322 3.16 -0.71 -17.87
C ALA A 322 3.23 0.71 -18.46
N THR A 323 4.02 0.87 -19.53
CA THR A 323 4.35 2.19 -20.09
C THR A 323 3.62 2.56 -21.37
N ASP A 324 2.91 1.61 -22.00
CA ASP A 324 2.40 1.74 -23.37
C ASP A 324 1.01 1.11 -23.55
N ILE A 325 0.07 1.38 -22.64
CA ILE A 325 -1.32 0.88 -22.67
C ILE A 325 -2.18 1.72 -23.63
N ALA A 326 -2.47 1.21 -24.82
CA ALA A 326 -3.39 1.85 -25.76
C ALA A 326 -4.85 1.44 -25.56
N ASN A 327 -5.76 2.21 -26.16
CA ASN A 327 -7.20 1.96 -26.10
C ASN A 327 -7.54 0.58 -26.65
N GLY A 328 -8.13 -0.24 -25.80
CA GLY A 328 -8.58 -1.58 -26.13
C GLY A 328 -7.50 -2.64 -26.21
N ASP A 329 -6.29 -2.35 -25.73
CA ASP A 329 -5.21 -3.33 -25.59
C ASP A 329 -5.54 -4.41 -24.55
N VAL A 330 -6.30 -4.06 -23.52
CA VAL A 330 -6.69 -4.98 -22.46
C VAL A 330 -8.20 -5.10 -22.44
N LYS A 331 -8.69 -6.33 -22.26
CA LYS A 331 -10.11 -6.65 -22.21
C LYS A 331 -10.48 -7.20 -20.84
N ALA A 332 -11.51 -6.61 -20.25
CA ALA A 332 -12.16 -7.11 -19.06
C ALA A 332 -13.41 -7.91 -19.43
N THR A 333 -13.54 -9.12 -18.90
CA THR A 333 -14.71 -9.99 -19.07
C THR A 333 -15.32 -10.30 -17.71
N PHE A 334 -16.61 -10.03 -17.55
CA PHE A 334 -17.36 -10.20 -16.32
C PHE A 334 -18.42 -11.30 -16.50
N THR A 335 -18.54 -12.20 -15.53
CA THR A 335 -19.62 -13.19 -15.49
C THR A 335 -20.73 -12.66 -14.58
N ILE A 336 -21.90 -12.37 -15.15
CA ILE A 336 -23.06 -11.80 -14.46
C ILE A 336 -24.26 -12.70 -14.73
N ASP A 337 -24.91 -13.20 -13.68
CA ASP A 337 -26.01 -14.18 -13.75
C ASP A 337 -25.68 -15.39 -14.66
N GLY A 338 -24.43 -15.87 -14.61
CA GLY A 338 -23.93 -16.97 -15.43
C GLY A 338 -23.64 -16.63 -16.90
N THR A 339 -23.86 -15.38 -17.32
CA THR A 339 -23.56 -14.90 -18.68
C THR A 339 -22.29 -14.05 -18.69
N THR A 340 -21.43 -14.24 -19.67
CA THR A 340 -20.20 -13.45 -19.84
C THR A 340 -20.46 -12.20 -20.67
N TYR A 341 -19.97 -11.06 -20.18
CA TYR A 341 -19.97 -9.78 -20.89
C TYR A 341 -18.55 -9.23 -20.91
N SER A 342 -18.10 -8.71 -22.05
CA SER A 342 -16.75 -8.16 -22.19
C SER A 342 -16.79 -6.67 -22.52
N VAL A 343 -15.74 -5.97 -22.11
CA VAL A 343 -15.47 -4.58 -22.46
C VAL A 343 -13.97 -4.39 -22.63
N ASN A 344 -13.59 -3.68 -23.66
CA ASN A 344 -12.21 -3.25 -23.86
C ASN A 344 -11.94 -2.05 -22.94
N LEU A 345 -10.79 -2.04 -22.26
CA LEU A 345 -10.40 -0.95 -21.38
C LEU A 345 -9.89 0.23 -22.21
N ASP A 346 -10.31 1.43 -21.85
CA ASP A 346 -9.70 2.64 -22.40
C ASP A 346 -8.34 2.89 -21.72
N ALA A 347 -7.42 3.47 -22.47
CA ALA A 347 -6.14 3.94 -21.98
C ALA A 347 -6.36 5.04 -20.93
N PRO A 348 -5.62 5.01 -19.81
CA PRO A 348 -5.64 6.10 -18.86
C PRO A 348 -5.19 7.42 -19.50
N THR A 349 -5.74 8.53 -19.02
CA THR A 349 -5.32 9.88 -19.41
C THR A 349 -5.23 10.76 -18.16
N GLY A 350 -4.48 11.87 -18.26
CA GLY A 350 -4.40 12.89 -17.22
C GLY A 350 -3.11 12.85 -16.42
N THR A 351 -3.18 13.31 -15.18
CA THR A 351 -2.02 13.42 -14.29
C THR A 351 -2.41 13.01 -12.88
N VAL A 352 -1.44 12.47 -12.13
CA VAL A 352 -1.55 12.14 -10.71
C VAL A 352 -0.42 12.81 -9.93
N THR A 353 -0.65 13.18 -8.67
CA THR A 353 0.41 13.69 -7.81
C THR A 353 1.07 12.52 -7.09
N ILE A 354 2.37 12.30 -7.30
CA ILE A 354 3.16 11.27 -6.59
C ILE A 354 4.34 11.98 -5.92
N GLY A 355 4.45 11.83 -4.59
CA GLY A 355 5.53 12.48 -3.82
C GLY A 355 5.54 14.01 -3.99
N GLY A 356 4.37 14.63 -4.15
CA GLY A 356 4.22 16.07 -4.38
C GLY A 356 4.48 16.54 -5.81
N ASN A 357 4.80 15.64 -6.74
CA ASN A 357 5.06 15.96 -8.14
C ASN A 357 3.90 15.54 -9.03
N SER A 358 3.50 16.39 -9.98
CA SER A 358 2.53 16.00 -11.02
C SER A 358 3.21 15.08 -12.03
N VAL A 359 2.66 13.89 -12.19
CA VAL A 359 3.15 12.82 -13.06
C VAL A 359 2.09 12.50 -14.11
N ASP A 360 2.50 12.46 -15.38
CA ASP A 360 1.64 12.09 -16.51
C ASP A 360 1.28 10.61 -16.49
N THR A 361 -0.02 10.31 -16.61
CA THR A 361 -0.57 8.96 -16.59
C THR A 361 -1.07 8.50 -17.95
N ALA A 362 -0.94 9.33 -18.99
CA ALA A 362 -1.37 8.99 -20.33
C ALA A 362 -0.73 7.68 -20.79
N ASP A 363 -1.59 6.75 -21.23
CA ASP A 363 -1.22 5.44 -21.79
C ASP A 363 -0.35 4.59 -20.85
N LYS A 364 -0.43 4.82 -19.53
CA LYS A 364 0.45 4.17 -18.54
C LYS A 364 -0.32 3.63 -17.34
N TRP A 365 0.12 2.49 -16.84
CA TRP A 365 -0.11 2.03 -15.48
C TRP A 365 1.16 2.20 -14.66
N LEU A 366 1.22 3.25 -13.85
CA LEU A 366 2.39 3.59 -13.05
C LEU A 366 2.39 2.83 -11.72
N ALA A 367 3.58 2.55 -11.21
CA ALA A 367 3.76 1.98 -9.87
C ALA A 367 3.11 2.88 -8.80
N GLY A 368 2.40 2.27 -7.86
CA GLY A 368 1.73 2.96 -6.77
C GLY A 368 0.55 3.84 -7.17
N VAL A 369 0.00 3.66 -8.36
CA VAL A 369 -1.18 4.38 -8.83
C VAL A 369 -2.37 3.42 -8.94
N ASN A 370 -3.54 3.91 -8.54
CA ASN A 370 -4.81 3.22 -8.67
C ASN A 370 -5.59 3.75 -9.89
N TYR A 371 -5.94 2.84 -10.78
CA TYR A 371 -6.74 3.08 -11.99
C TYR A 371 -8.12 2.47 -11.81
N GLN A 372 -9.10 3.31 -11.49
CA GLN A 372 -10.49 2.89 -11.26
C GLN A 372 -11.31 2.97 -12.55
N TYR A 373 -11.68 1.80 -13.08
CA TYR A 373 -12.59 1.63 -14.22
C TYR A 373 -14.03 1.50 -13.73
N THR A 374 -14.88 2.46 -14.11
CA THR A 374 -16.33 2.37 -13.89
C THR A 374 -16.97 1.71 -15.09
N VAL A 375 -17.53 0.52 -14.89
CA VAL A 375 -18.17 -0.27 -15.94
C VAL A 375 -19.69 -0.20 -15.79
N ARG A 376 -20.37 0.14 -16.88
CA ARG A 376 -21.83 0.22 -16.95
C ARG A 376 -22.38 -0.99 -17.70
N LEU A 377 -23.26 -1.75 -17.06
CA LEU A 377 -24.09 -2.78 -17.69
C LEU A 377 -25.42 -2.18 -18.17
N SER A 378 -25.78 -2.51 -19.40
CA SER A 378 -27.07 -2.23 -20.02
C SER A 378 -27.69 -3.51 -20.58
N GLY A 379 -28.97 -3.46 -20.97
CA GLY A 379 -29.64 -4.57 -21.65
C GLY A 379 -28.97 -4.99 -22.98
N THR A 380 -28.06 -4.18 -23.53
CA THR A 380 -27.34 -4.47 -24.78
C THR A 380 -25.87 -4.80 -24.60
N GLY A 381 -25.32 -4.76 -23.38
CA GLY A 381 -23.91 -5.07 -23.09
C GLY A 381 -23.22 -4.10 -22.12
N LEU A 382 -21.89 -4.22 -22.01
CA LEU A 382 -21.04 -3.40 -21.15
C LEU A 382 -20.39 -2.22 -21.89
N SER A 383 -20.12 -1.14 -21.17
CA SER A 383 -19.32 0.00 -21.63
C SER A 383 -18.51 0.61 -20.47
N ILE A 384 -17.32 1.16 -20.75
CA ILE A 384 -16.61 2.01 -19.78
C ILE A 384 -17.34 3.35 -19.67
N SER A 385 -17.68 3.75 -18.45
CA SER A 385 -18.32 5.02 -18.17
C SER A 385 -17.29 6.10 -17.83
N THR A 386 -16.30 5.78 -16.99
CA THR A 386 -15.24 6.69 -16.57
C THR A 386 -14.01 5.91 -16.12
N ILE A 387 -12.85 6.56 -16.24
CA ILE A 387 -11.61 6.17 -15.58
C ILE A 387 -11.26 7.26 -14.58
N SER A 388 -10.97 6.88 -13.33
CA SER A 388 -10.42 7.77 -12.31
C SER A 388 -9.02 7.28 -11.94
N VAL A 389 -8.05 8.19 -11.95
CA VAL A 389 -6.65 7.90 -11.62
C VAL A 389 -6.30 8.64 -10.35
N THR A 390 -5.87 7.90 -9.34
CA THR A 390 -5.49 8.46 -8.03
C THR A 390 -4.19 7.85 -7.58
N ASP A 391 -3.41 8.60 -6.79
CA ASP A 391 -2.35 7.98 -6.02
C ASP A 391 -2.99 6.89 -5.15
N TRP A 392 -2.31 5.74 -5.02
CA TRP A 392 -2.72 4.73 -4.05
C TRP A 392 -2.49 5.25 -2.62
N VAL A 393 -1.68 6.30 -2.43
CA VAL A 393 -1.41 6.93 -1.15
C VAL A 393 -2.59 7.78 -0.61
N ASP A 394 -3.50 8.26 -1.45
CA ASP A 394 -4.55 9.21 -0.99
C ASP A 394 -5.83 8.49 -0.52
N ALA A 395 -5.88 8.14 0.77
CA ALA A 395 -7.17 7.99 1.45
C ALA A 395 -7.83 9.38 1.61
N PRO A 396 -9.16 9.53 1.43
CA PRO A 396 -9.85 10.84 1.48
C PRO A 396 -9.84 11.57 2.84
N ASN A 397 -9.12 11.08 3.85
CA ASN A 397 -9.11 11.64 5.20
C ASN A 397 -7.68 11.73 5.77
N GLY A 398 -6.82 12.55 5.15
CA GLY A 398 -5.87 13.45 5.82
C GLY A 398 -4.99 12.98 6.99
N SER A 399 -4.78 11.69 7.20
CA SER A 399 -3.78 11.18 8.14
C SER A 399 -3.09 10.00 7.50
N ASP A 400 -1.80 10.14 7.19
CA ASP A 400 -0.91 8.99 7.09
C ASP A 400 -1.22 8.08 8.29
N MET A 401 -1.45 6.80 8.03
CA MET A 401 -1.58 5.87 9.14
C MET A 401 -0.20 5.67 9.75
N ASP A 402 0.01 6.28 10.91
CA ASP A 402 1.04 5.83 11.82
C ASP A 402 0.69 4.39 12.23
N ILE A 403 1.54 3.44 11.85
CA ILE A 403 1.43 2.08 12.36
C ILE A 403 2.02 2.12 13.78
N GLN A 404 1.16 2.39 14.79
CA GLN A 404 1.51 2.56 16.22
C GLN A 404 1.34 1.34 17.12
#